data_AF-A0A392SHJ7-F1
#
_entry.id   AF-A0A392SHJ7-F1
#
_cell.length_a   1.000
_cell.length_b   1.000
_cell.length_c   1.000
_cell.angle_alpha   90.00
_cell.angle_beta   90.00
_cell.angle_gamma   90.00
#
_symmetry.space_group_name_H-M   'P 1'
#
loop_
_entity.id
_entity.type
_entity.pdbx_description
1 polymer ?
#
loop_
_entity_poly.entity_id
_entity_poly.type
_entity_poly.pdbx_seq_one_letter_code
_entity_poly.pdbx_strand_id
1 'polypeptide(L)'
;TKEVRESLKEQAEVFMMFASLELEGGVKIEELPVVCEFPDVFLDDVSDLPPEIEVEFTIDLMPGTSPISMAPYRMSVSELRELKKQLEELLEKKFIRPSVSSWGA
;
A
#
# COMPACT_ATOMS: atom_id res chain seq x y z
N THR A 1 14.86 25.94 -7.39
CA THR A 1 14.51 24.54 -7.05
C THR A 1 13.85 24.38 -5.68
N LYS A 2 14.07 25.29 -4.70
CA LYS A 2 13.31 25.31 -3.44
C LYS A 2 11.91 25.93 -3.58
N GLU A 3 11.83 27.07 -4.26
CA GLU A 3 10.59 27.85 -4.47
C GLU A 3 9.48 27.04 -5.15
N VAL A 4 9.80 26.27 -6.21
CA VAL A 4 8.84 25.40 -6.90
C VAL A 4 8.25 24.31 -5.97
N ARG A 5 9.06 23.78 -5.04
CA ARG A 5 8.61 22.75 -4.10
C ARG A 5 7.73 23.35 -3.01
N GLU A 6 8.00 24.59 -2.62
CA GLU A 6 7.20 25.35 -1.66
C GLU A 6 5.82 25.68 -2.24
N SER A 7 5.76 26.19 -3.49
CA SER A 7 4.50 26.45 -4.18
C SER A 7 3.65 25.19 -4.41
N LEU A 8 4.27 24.05 -4.73
CA LEU A 8 3.56 22.77 -4.85
C LEU A 8 3.00 22.30 -3.50
N LYS A 9 3.70 22.59 -2.40
CA LYS A 9 3.25 22.22 -1.06
C LYS A 9 2.06 23.08 -0.63
N GLU A 10 2.12 24.39 -0.87
CA GLU A 10 0.99 25.29 -0.63
C GLU A 10 -0.23 24.89 -1.46
N GLN A 11 -0.02 24.53 -2.72
CA GLN A 11 -1.10 24.08 -3.61
C GLN A 11 -1.71 22.75 -3.15
N ALA A 12 -0.90 21.81 -2.65
CA ALA A 12 -1.38 20.56 -2.06
C ALA A 12 -2.16 20.78 -0.76
N GLU A 13 -1.70 21.70 0.10
CA GLU A 13 -2.39 22.07 1.34
C GLU A 13 -3.76 22.71 1.04
N VAL A 14 -3.83 23.59 0.03
CA VAL A 14 -5.10 24.16 -0.44
C VAL A 14 -6.03 23.08 -1.01
N PHE A 15 -5.50 22.17 -1.82
CA PHE A 15 -6.28 21.06 -2.38
C PHE A 15 -6.87 20.14 -1.29
N MET A 16 -6.07 19.79 -0.29
CA MET A 16 -6.52 19.00 0.87
C MET A 16 -7.63 19.71 1.65
N MET A 17 -7.53 21.03 1.83
CA MET A 17 -8.55 21.83 2.49
C MET A 17 -9.86 21.82 1.69
N PHE A 18 -9.81 22.00 0.36
CA PHE A 18 -10.99 21.95 -0.50
C PHE A 18 -11.66 20.57 -0.51
N ALA A 19 -10.88 19.49 -0.67
CA ALA A 19 -11.41 18.14 -0.63
C ALA A 19 -12.08 17.82 0.71
N SER A 20 -11.51 18.29 1.83
CA SER A 20 -12.09 18.10 3.17
C SER A 20 -13.42 18.83 3.34
N LEU A 21 -13.55 20.04 2.78
CA LEU A 21 -14.78 20.82 2.80
C LEU A 21 -15.89 20.19 1.95
N GLU A 22 -15.55 19.61 0.80
CA GLU A 22 -16.51 18.88 -0.05
C GLU A 22 -17.00 17.59 0.65
N LEU A 23 -16.11 16.88 1.32
CA LEU A 23 -16.43 15.67 2.10
C LEU A 23 -17.33 15.97 3.31
N GLU A 24 -17.11 17.10 4.00
CA GLU A 24 -17.97 17.57 5.10
C GLU A 24 -19.36 17.99 4.61
N GLY A 25 -19.49 18.40 3.33
CA GLY A 25 -20.76 18.67 2.65
C GLY A 25 -21.59 17.44 2.30
N GLY A 26 -21.10 16.22 2.62
CA GLY A 26 -21.79 14.96 2.34
C GLY A 26 -21.60 14.46 0.91
N VAL A 27 -20.68 15.05 0.15
CA VAL A 27 -20.26 14.53 -1.17
C VAL A 27 -19.52 13.22 -0.93
N LYS A 28 -19.89 12.19 -1.67
CA LYS A 28 -19.19 10.90 -1.58
C LYS A 28 -17.86 10.98 -2.31
N ILE A 29 -16.88 10.19 -1.88
CA ILE A 29 -15.53 10.23 -2.46
C ILE A 29 -15.57 9.91 -3.96
N GLU A 30 -16.48 9.04 -4.38
CA GLU A 30 -16.64 8.63 -5.79
C GLU A 30 -17.14 9.79 -6.68
N GLU A 31 -17.72 10.84 -6.10
CA GLU A 31 -18.25 12.01 -6.79
C GLU A 31 -17.24 13.16 -6.88
N LEU A 32 -16.07 13.02 -6.23
CA LEU A 32 -15.03 14.03 -6.30
C LEU A 32 -14.49 14.12 -7.75
N PRO A 33 -14.34 15.33 -8.32
CA PRO A 33 -13.87 15.50 -9.70
C PRO A 33 -12.55 14.77 -9.98
N VAL A 34 -11.63 14.77 -9.02
CA VAL A 34 -10.34 14.07 -9.14
C VAL A 34 -10.48 12.55 -9.22
N VAL A 35 -11.44 11.96 -8.50
CA VAL A 35 -11.69 10.51 -8.53
C VAL A 35 -12.35 10.11 -9.84
N CYS A 36 -13.27 10.95 -10.34
CA CYS A 36 -13.89 10.79 -11.66
C CYS A 36 -12.89 10.97 -12.82
N GLU A 37 -11.89 11.84 -12.67
CA GLU A 37 -10.87 12.11 -13.69
C GLU A 37 -9.84 10.99 -13.81
N PHE A 38 -9.56 10.27 -12.71
CA PHE A 38 -8.55 9.20 -12.65
C PHE A 38 -9.13 7.86 -12.17
N PRO A 39 -10.10 7.29 -12.90
CA PRO A 39 -10.79 6.06 -12.49
C PRO A 39 -9.85 4.84 -12.48
N ASP A 40 -8.73 4.89 -13.20
CA ASP A 40 -7.67 3.88 -13.24
C ASP A 40 -6.73 3.93 -12.03
N VAL A 41 -6.62 5.09 -11.38
CA VAL A 41 -5.78 5.29 -10.18
C VAL A 41 -6.57 4.99 -8.89
N PHE A 42 -7.86 5.34 -8.87
CA PHE A 42 -8.75 5.18 -7.73
C PHE A 42 -9.72 4.01 -7.92
N LEU A 43 -9.19 2.82 -8.16
CA LEU A 43 -9.98 1.59 -8.24
C LEU A 43 -10.46 1.15 -6.84
N ASP A 44 -11.65 0.54 -6.77
CA ASP A 44 -12.21 -0.03 -5.54
C ASP A 44 -11.32 -1.14 -4.93
N ASP A 45 -10.54 -1.82 -5.76
CA ASP A 45 -9.57 -2.83 -5.34
C ASP A 45 -8.25 -2.72 -6.11
N VAL A 46 -7.14 -2.87 -5.39
CA VAL A 46 -5.79 -2.99 -5.96
C VAL A 46 -5.68 -4.39 -6.56
N SER A 47 -6.10 -4.51 -7.81
CA SER A 47 -6.24 -5.80 -8.48
C SER A 47 -4.92 -6.29 -9.09
N ASP A 48 -4.02 -5.37 -9.40
CA ASP A 48 -2.78 -5.66 -10.11
C ASP A 48 -1.56 -5.28 -9.30
N LEU A 49 -0.50 -6.10 -9.43
CA LEU A 49 0.84 -5.69 -9.04
C LEU A 49 1.18 -4.39 -9.80
N PRO A 50 1.94 -3.47 -9.18
CA PRO A 50 2.42 -2.32 -9.93
C PRO A 50 3.09 -2.82 -11.23
N PRO A 51 2.91 -2.11 -12.36
CA PRO A 51 3.60 -2.43 -13.60
C PRO A 51 5.08 -2.67 -13.32
N GLU A 52 5.73 -3.57 -14.06
CA GLU A 52 7.14 -3.89 -13.88
C GLU A 52 7.95 -2.58 -13.81
N ILE A 53 8.32 -2.19 -12.59
CA ILE A 53 9.02 -0.94 -12.35
C ILE A 53 10.45 -1.22 -12.78
N GLU A 54 11.00 -0.40 -13.68
CA GLU A 54 12.39 -0.54 -14.18
C GLU A 54 13.44 -0.56 -13.04
N VAL A 55 13.05 -0.13 -11.84
CA VAL A 55 13.90 -0.09 -10.65
C VAL A 55 13.62 -1.32 -9.79
N GLU A 56 14.62 -2.19 -9.69
CA GLU A 56 14.64 -3.29 -8.73
C GLU A 56 14.79 -2.74 -7.30
N PHE A 57 13.82 -3.01 -6.43
CA PHE A 57 13.92 -2.68 -5.02
C PHE A 57 14.88 -3.66 -4.32
N THR A 58 16.05 -3.16 -3.90
CA THR A 58 17.01 -3.94 -3.12
C THR A 58 16.97 -3.50 -1.66
N ILE A 59 17.01 -4.46 -0.74
CA ILE A 59 17.14 -4.21 0.70
C ILE A 59 18.61 -4.39 1.08
N ASP A 60 19.32 -3.28 1.28
CA ASP A 60 20.71 -3.31 1.70
C ASP A 60 20.82 -3.73 3.17
N LEU A 61 21.65 -4.75 3.43
CA LEU A 61 21.97 -5.21 4.78
C LEU A 61 23.31 -4.64 5.24
N MET A 62 23.42 -4.36 6.53
CA MET A 62 24.70 -3.98 7.12
C MET A 62 25.69 -5.16 7.04
N PRO A 63 26.99 -4.92 6.76
CA PRO A 63 27.99 -5.97 6.77
C PRO A 63 27.99 -6.73 8.11
N GLY A 64 27.87 -8.05 8.06
CA GLY A 64 27.81 -8.91 9.25
C GLY A 64 26.41 -9.25 9.74
N THR A 65 25.34 -8.75 9.10
CA THR A 65 23.97 -9.19 9.41
C THR A 65 23.76 -10.65 8.98
N SER A 66 23.40 -11.51 9.94
CA SER A 66 22.98 -12.89 9.69
C SER A 66 21.46 -13.01 9.64
N PRO A 67 20.89 -14.01 8.94
CA PRO A 67 19.46 -14.28 8.96
C PRO A 67 18.91 -14.54 10.36
N ILE A 68 17.71 -14.03 10.63
CA ILE A 68 16.97 -14.27 11.86
C ILE A 68 15.71 -15.07 11.51
N SER A 69 15.45 -16.15 12.26
CA SER A 69 14.25 -16.96 12.11
C SER A 69 13.54 -17.09 13.45
N MET A 70 12.40 -16.43 13.59
CA MET A 70 11.56 -16.48 14.78
C MET A 70 10.40 -17.46 14.60
N ALA A 71 9.91 -18.01 15.71
CA ALA A 71 8.71 -18.84 15.70
C ALA A 71 7.46 -17.94 15.60
N PRO A 72 6.45 -18.30 14.78
CA PRO A 72 5.22 -17.53 14.68
C PRO A 72 4.52 -17.38 16.03
N TYR A 73 3.85 -16.25 16.23
CA TYR A 73 3.04 -16.02 17.43
C TYR A 73 1.89 -17.03 17.54
N ARG A 74 1.53 -17.35 18.79
CA ARG A 74 0.39 -18.21 19.07
C ARG A 74 -0.90 -17.44 18.79
N MET A 75 -1.74 -18.02 17.94
CA MET A 75 -3.05 -17.48 17.57
C MET A 75 -4.15 -18.49 17.90
N SER A 76 -5.35 -17.98 18.16
CA SER A 76 -6.57 -18.77 18.31
C SER A 76 -7.02 -19.37 16.96
N VAL A 77 -7.95 -20.33 17.02
CA VAL A 77 -8.48 -20.99 15.80
C VAL A 77 -9.21 -20.01 14.88
N SER A 78 -9.90 -19.00 15.43
CA SER A 78 -10.58 -17.97 14.65
C SER A 78 -9.60 -17.05 13.92
N GLU A 79 -8.52 -16.64 14.60
CA GLU A 79 -7.47 -15.81 14.00
C GLU A 79 -6.73 -16.57 12.90
N LEU A 80 -6.40 -17.84 13.10
CA LEU A 80 -5.77 -18.68 12.08
C LEU A 80 -6.67 -18.86 10.83
N ARG A 81 -7.99 -18.92 11.01
CA ARG A 81 -8.93 -19.02 9.89
C ARG A 81 -8.93 -17.74 9.06
N GLU A 82 -8.97 -16.58 9.71
CA GLU A 82 -8.94 -15.30 9.01
C GLU A 82 -7.58 -15.06 8.35
N LEU A 83 -6.48 -15.36 9.03
CA LEU A 83 -5.14 -15.28 8.46
C LEU A 83 -5.00 -16.14 7.21
N LYS A 84 -5.53 -17.36 7.23
CA LYS A 84 -5.53 -18.24 6.06
C LYS A 84 -6.29 -17.63 4.88
N LYS A 85 -7.48 -17.07 5.14
CA LYS A 85 -8.30 -16.42 4.11
C LYS A 85 -7.54 -15.25 3.45
N GLN A 86 -6.93 -14.39 4.26
CA GLN A 86 -6.12 -13.27 3.75
C GLN A 86 -4.90 -13.74 2.94
N LEU A 87 -4.23 -14.82 3.36
CA LEU A 87 -3.12 -15.40 2.60
C LEU A 87 -3.57 -15.95 1.25
N GLU A 88 -4.74 -16.61 1.18
CA GLU A 88 -5.31 -17.11 -0.08
C GLU A 88 -5.62 -15.96 -1.05
N GLU A 89 -6.24 -14.88 -0.57
CA GLU A 89 -6.49 -13.66 -1.36
C GLU A 89 -5.20 -13.03 -1.89
N LEU A 90 -4.16 -12.92 -1.06
CA LEU A 90 -2.87 -12.36 -1.46
C LEU A 90 -2.11 -13.24 -2.47
N LEU A 91 -2.26 -14.55 -2.38
CA LEU A 91 -1.70 -15.49 -3.35
C LEU A 91 -2.41 -15.39 -4.70
N GLU A 92 -3.75 -15.28 -4.69
CA GLU A 92 -4.55 -15.10 -5.91
C GLU A 92 -4.19 -13.80 -6.63
N LYS A 93 -4.00 -12.71 -5.88
CA LYS A 93 -3.50 -11.42 -6.38
C LYS A 93 -2.02 -11.41 -6.79
N LYS A 94 -1.30 -12.51 -6.57
CA LYS A 94 0.15 -12.65 -6.83
C LYS A 94 1.03 -11.66 -6.05
N PHE A 95 0.52 -11.06 -4.97
CA PHE A 95 1.27 -10.15 -4.12
C PHE A 95 2.34 -10.87 -3.30
N ILE A 96 2.11 -12.15 -3.01
CA ILE A 96 3.06 -13.03 -2.32
C ILE A 96 3.24 -14.34 -3.08
N ARG A 97 4.31 -15.06 -2.74
CA ARG A 97 4.56 -16.43 -3.21
C ARG A 97 5.22 -17.27 -2.11
N PRO A 98 5.06 -18.60 -2.12
CA PRO A 98 5.81 -19.47 -1.24
C PRO A 98 7.33 -19.26 -1.41
N SER A 99 8.07 -19.28 -0.30
CA SER A 99 9.52 -19.10 -0.30
C SER A 99 10.21 -20.07 0.67
N VAL A 100 11.50 -20.30 0.46
CA VAL A 100 12.37 -21.11 1.32
C VAL A 100 13.47 -20.24 1.94
N SER A 101 13.06 -19.13 2.56
CA SER A 101 13.98 -18.16 3.15
C SER A 101 14.61 -18.67 4.45
N SER A 102 15.89 -18.35 4.67
CA SER A 102 16.55 -18.49 5.98
C SER A 102 16.04 -17.45 7.01
N TRP A 103 15.28 -16.46 6.55
CA TRP A 103 14.67 -15.44 7.38
C TRP A 103 13.22 -15.81 7.73
N GLY A 104 12.85 -15.62 8.99
CA GLY A 104 11.49 -15.80 9.51
C GLY A 104 11.19 -14.75 10.56
N ALA A 105 10.05 -14.07 10.41
CA ALA A 105 9.58 -13.02 11.31
C ALA A 105 8.59 -13.57 12.36
#